data_AF-W0MPC5-F1
#
_entry.id   AF-W0MPC5-F1
#
_cell.length_a   1.000
_cell.length_b   1.000
_cell.length_c   1.000
_cell.angle_alpha   90.00
_cell.angle_beta   90.00
_cell.angle_gamma   90.00
#
_symmetry.space_group_name_H-M   'P 1'
#
loop_
_entity.id
_entity.type
_entity.pdbx_description
1 polymer ?
#
loop_
_entity_poly.entity_id
_entity_poly.type
_entity_poly.pdbx_seq_one_letter_code
_entity_poly.pdbx_strand_id
1 'polypeptide(L)'
;MITFNIARWHAWAPGLASADDWQQWSHNPTLLETSDEAPDVSFLPAMQRRRLGRMARMAFAVGWPLTEGYDRVPLVFVSRHGETPRTFEILRDLAADEPLSPTQFSLSVHNAVIGLWSIMRGETSEMTALAAAGDGLEYGAFEAAALLAEGAEAVLLVVTEEQPPQAYAQWIDDVPFPYAVGLLLTPGNEWELSLHSDTQGTRRTQWPHALNLLQALHTHQSACLHPWNNRLWNWQRNH
;
A
#
# COMPACT_ATOMS: atom_id res chain seq x y z
N MET A 1 17.24 -10.64 -7.73
CA MET A 1 16.88 -9.69 -8.79
C MET A 1 15.63 -10.20 -9.45
N ILE A 2 14.64 -9.35 -9.64
CA ILE A 2 13.39 -9.67 -10.33
C ILE A 2 13.09 -8.57 -11.34
N THR A 3 12.31 -8.89 -12.37
CA THR A 3 11.90 -7.92 -13.40
C THR A 3 10.41 -8.00 -13.67
N PHE A 4 9.79 -6.85 -13.96
CA PHE A 4 8.37 -6.73 -14.25
C PHE A 4 8.10 -5.40 -14.95
N ASN A 5 6.87 -5.20 -15.43
CA ASN A 5 6.40 -3.89 -15.88
C ASN A 5 5.41 -3.32 -14.86
N ILE A 6 5.37 -1.99 -14.71
CA ILE A 6 4.29 -1.29 -13.99
C ILE A 6 3.30 -0.79 -15.05
N ALA A 7 2.29 -1.61 -15.37
CA ALA A 7 1.38 -1.32 -16.46
C ALA A 7 0.45 -0.13 -16.17
N ARG A 8 -0.01 -0.04 -14.91
CA ARG A 8 -0.84 1.07 -14.41
C ARG A 8 -0.50 1.29 -12.94
N TRP A 9 -0.68 2.52 -12.47
CA TRP A 9 -0.59 2.85 -11.05
C TRP A 9 -1.66 3.88 -10.68
N HIS A 10 -2.05 3.88 -9.41
CA HIS A 10 -2.96 4.87 -8.85
C HIS A 10 -2.59 5.11 -7.38
N ALA A 11 -2.85 6.31 -6.87
CA ALA A 11 -2.49 6.67 -5.51
C ALA A 11 -3.54 7.58 -4.89
N TRP A 12 -3.63 7.55 -3.57
CA TRP A 12 -4.53 8.40 -2.80
C TRP A 12 -3.89 8.79 -1.47
N ALA A 13 -4.07 10.05 -1.07
CA ALA A 13 -3.85 10.57 0.27
C ALA A 13 -4.86 11.72 0.51
N PRO A 14 -5.07 12.19 1.75
CA PRO A 14 -5.96 13.33 2.01
C PRO A 14 -5.57 14.56 1.17
N GLY A 15 -6.52 15.12 0.42
CA GLY A 15 -6.25 16.23 -0.52
C GLY A 15 -5.41 15.87 -1.77
N LEU A 16 -5.00 14.61 -1.95
CA LEU A 16 -4.29 14.12 -3.14
C LEU A 16 -5.05 12.92 -3.75
N ALA A 17 -5.99 13.20 -4.65
CA ALA A 17 -6.87 12.17 -5.22
C ALA A 17 -6.71 11.99 -6.73
N SER A 18 -6.27 13.02 -7.45
CA SER A 18 -6.08 12.98 -8.90
C SER A 18 -4.63 12.77 -9.30
N ALA A 19 -4.41 12.37 -10.55
CA ALA A 19 -3.06 12.28 -11.12
C ALA A 19 -2.35 13.65 -11.11
N ASP A 20 -3.08 14.74 -11.35
CA ASP A 20 -2.54 16.10 -11.33
C ASP A 20 -2.07 16.50 -9.93
N ASP A 21 -2.82 16.14 -8.88
CA ASP A 21 -2.44 16.40 -7.48
C ASP A 21 -1.13 15.68 -7.14
N TRP A 22 -1.04 14.39 -7.52
CA TRP A 22 0.16 13.59 -7.28
C TRP A 22 1.35 14.04 -8.13
N GLN A 23 1.13 14.52 -9.34
CA GLN A 23 2.18 15.11 -10.16
C GLN A 23 2.73 16.37 -9.49
N GLN A 24 1.87 17.28 -9.02
CA GLN A 24 2.30 18.50 -8.33
C GLN A 24 3.03 18.18 -7.03
N TRP A 25 2.48 17.30 -6.20
CA TRP A 25 3.14 16.86 -4.97
C TRP A 25 4.48 16.19 -5.24
N SER A 26 4.60 15.38 -6.29
CA SER A 26 5.86 14.71 -6.65
C SER A 26 6.99 15.68 -7.05
N HIS A 27 6.67 16.89 -7.53
CA HIS A 27 7.67 17.91 -7.85
C HIS A 27 8.11 18.72 -6.62
N ASN A 28 7.24 18.84 -5.62
CA ASN A 28 7.51 19.60 -4.40
C ASN A 28 6.84 18.90 -3.20
N PRO A 29 7.41 17.78 -2.71
CA PRO A 29 6.75 16.96 -1.72
C PRO A 29 6.72 17.66 -0.36
N THR A 30 5.53 17.71 0.23
CA THR A 30 5.26 18.35 1.51
C THR A 30 4.48 17.43 2.44
N LEU A 31 4.54 17.73 3.74
CA LEU A 31 3.65 17.09 4.71
C LEU A 31 2.22 17.58 4.47
N LEU A 32 1.26 16.68 4.62
CA LEU A 32 -0.16 16.98 4.52
C LEU A 32 -0.72 17.31 5.92
N GLU A 33 -1.77 18.12 5.95
CA GLU A 33 -2.49 18.38 7.19
C GLU A 33 -3.24 17.13 7.67
N THR A 34 -3.36 16.98 8.98
CA THR A 34 -4.15 15.89 9.56
C THR A 34 -5.60 16.02 9.12
N SER A 35 -6.15 14.92 8.59
CA SER A 35 -7.50 14.88 8.04
C SER A 35 -8.11 13.50 8.26
N ASP A 36 -9.42 13.45 8.51
CA ASP A 36 -10.23 12.22 8.56
C ASP A 36 -10.85 11.87 7.20
N GLU A 37 -10.45 12.58 6.14
CA GLU A 37 -10.91 12.32 4.77
C GLU A 37 -10.68 10.85 4.39
N ALA A 38 -11.67 10.24 3.75
CA ALA A 38 -11.55 8.92 3.16
C ALA A 38 -11.92 9.01 1.68
N PRO A 39 -11.30 8.22 0.79
CA PRO A 39 -11.58 8.31 -0.63
C PRO A 39 -13.01 7.92 -0.95
N ASP A 40 -13.52 8.46 -2.05
CA ASP A 40 -14.78 8.02 -2.61
C ASP A 40 -14.65 6.60 -3.16
N VAL A 41 -15.55 5.74 -2.70
CA VAL A 41 -15.69 4.35 -3.14
C VAL A 41 -17.10 4.11 -3.67
N SER A 42 -17.76 5.14 -4.20
CA SER A 42 -19.14 5.13 -4.69
C SER A 42 -19.43 4.12 -5.80
N PHE A 43 -18.40 3.60 -6.46
CA PHE A 43 -18.49 2.44 -7.36
C PHE A 43 -19.01 1.18 -6.67
N LEU A 44 -18.93 1.09 -5.34
CA LEU A 44 -19.52 0.01 -4.56
C LEU A 44 -20.97 0.29 -4.13
N PRO A 45 -21.83 -0.73 -4.09
CA PRO A 45 -23.14 -0.66 -3.45
C PRO A 45 -23.09 -0.10 -2.02
N ALA A 46 -24.07 0.73 -1.65
CA ALA A 46 -24.09 1.45 -0.36
C ALA A 46 -23.91 0.53 0.87
N MET A 47 -24.50 -0.68 0.85
CA MET A 47 -24.37 -1.64 1.95
C MET A 47 -22.95 -2.21 2.09
N GLN A 48 -22.22 -2.39 0.98
CA GLN A 48 -20.83 -2.85 1.02
C GLN A 48 -19.92 -1.72 1.53
N ARG A 49 -20.13 -0.49 1.09
CA ARG A 49 -19.38 0.69 1.55
C ARG A 49 -19.41 0.88 3.06
N ARG A 50 -20.54 0.59 3.72
CA ARG A 50 -20.70 0.70 5.18
C ARG A 50 -19.81 -0.26 5.99
N ARG A 51 -19.30 -1.32 5.36
CA ARG A 51 -18.42 -2.30 6.00
C ARG A 51 -16.93 -1.92 5.92
N LEU A 52 -16.59 -0.94 5.08
CA LEU A 52 -15.20 -0.53 4.85
C LEU A 52 -14.76 0.55 5.85
N GLY A 53 -13.71 0.25 6.62
CA GLY A 53 -12.91 1.24 7.33
C GLY A 53 -12.07 2.09 6.37
N ARG A 54 -11.38 3.11 6.89
CA ARG A 54 -10.59 4.05 6.08
C ARG A 54 -9.47 3.36 5.29
N MET A 55 -8.68 2.50 5.92
CA MET A 55 -7.64 1.70 5.26
C MET A 55 -8.19 0.87 4.10
N ALA A 56 -9.28 0.13 4.33
CA ALA A 56 -9.94 -0.63 3.27
C ALA A 56 -10.46 0.29 2.15
N ARG A 57 -11.02 1.47 2.46
CA ARG A 57 -11.43 2.45 1.44
C ARG A 57 -10.26 2.93 0.61
N MET A 58 -9.11 3.22 1.22
CA MET A 58 -7.88 3.60 0.52
C MET A 58 -7.42 2.50 -0.45
N ALA A 59 -7.31 1.27 0.04
CA ALA A 59 -6.92 0.13 -0.79
C ALA A 59 -7.89 -0.10 -1.97
N PHE A 60 -9.20 0.03 -1.72
CA PHE A 60 -10.21 -0.11 -2.76
C PHE A 60 -10.15 1.02 -3.78
N ALA A 61 -9.99 2.26 -3.36
CA ALA A 61 -9.94 3.41 -4.25
C ALA A 61 -8.75 3.34 -5.21
N VAL A 62 -7.56 2.93 -4.72
CA VAL A 62 -6.38 2.79 -5.58
C VAL A 62 -6.38 1.50 -6.40
N GLY A 63 -6.91 0.40 -5.84
CA GLY A 63 -6.85 -0.90 -6.49
C GLY A 63 -7.93 -1.12 -7.53
N TRP A 64 -9.17 -0.73 -7.26
CA TRP A 64 -10.34 -1.07 -8.09
C TRP A 64 -10.17 -0.66 -9.56
N PRO A 65 -9.87 0.62 -9.88
CA PRO A 65 -9.68 1.05 -11.27
C PRO A 65 -8.51 0.34 -11.97
N LEU A 66 -7.49 -0.09 -11.22
CA LEU A 66 -6.34 -0.79 -11.79
C LEU A 66 -6.65 -2.23 -12.23
N THR A 67 -7.76 -2.79 -11.78
CA THR A 67 -8.18 -4.15 -12.17
C THR A 67 -9.24 -4.17 -13.26
N GLU A 68 -9.71 -3.00 -13.71
CA GLU A 68 -10.67 -2.92 -14.82
C GLU A 68 -10.06 -3.51 -16.11
N GLY A 69 -10.83 -4.36 -16.78
CA GLY A 69 -10.39 -5.10 -17.96
C GLY A 69 -9.68 -6.43 -17.66
N TYR A 70 -9.50 -6.80 -16.40
CA TYR A 70 -8.98 -8.10 -16.00
C TYR A 70 -10.03 -8.91 -15.25
N ASP A 71 -10.25 -10.13 -15.71
CA ASP A 71 -11.23 -11.06 -15.12
C ASP A 71 -10.80 -11.49 -13.71
N ARG A 72 -9.54 -11.90 -13.56
CA ARG A 72 -8.96 -12.43 -12.33
C ARG A 72 -7.60 -11.81 -12.07
N VAL A 73 -7.43 -11.18 -10.91
CA VAL A 73 -6.18 -10.50 -10.56
C VAL A 73 -5.78 -10.87 -9.13
N PRO A 74 -4.68 -11.65 -8.95
CA PRO A 74 -4.08 -11.85 -7.63
C PRO A 74 -3.76 -10.52 -6.96
N LEU A 75 -3.90 -10.46 -5.63
CA LEU A 75 -3.70 -9.24 -4.84
C LEU A 75 -2.64 -9.45 -3.77
N VAL A 76 -1.56 -8.69 -3.85
CA VAL A 76 -0.60 -8.53 -2.76
C VAL A 76 -0.92 -7.23 -2.03
N PHE A 77 -1.47 -7.33 -0.83
CA PHE A 77 -1.69 -6.19 0.05
C PHE A 77 -0.55 -6.05 1.03
N VAL A 78 -0.06 -4.83 1.20
CA VAL A 78 1.03 -4.51 2.11
C VAL A 78 0.59 -3.38 3.02
N SER A 79 0.77 -3.60 4.30
CA SER A 79 0.75 -2.53 5.29
C SER A 79 1.70 -2.90 6.42
N ARG A 80 2.48 -1.94 6.90
CA ARG A 80 3.39 -2.11 8.01
C ARG A 80 2.62 -2.17 9.32
N HIS A 81 1.65 -1.28 9.49
CA HIS A 81 0.92 -1.12 10.75
C HIS A 81 -0.48 -1.74 10.70
N GLY A 82 -1.01 -2.06 9.51
CA GLY A 82 -2.32 -2.68 9.35
C GLY A 82 -3.43 -1.90 10.07
N GLU A 83 -4.43 -2.61 10.59
CA GLU A 83 -5.57 -2.03 11.33
C GLU A 83 -5.18 -1.64 12.79
N THR A 84 -4.03 -0.98 12.97
CA THR A 84 -3.57 -0.47 14.28
C THR A 84 -4.60 0.46 14.93
N PRO A 85 -5.26 1.40 14.23
CA PRO A 85 -6.31 2.21 14.84
C PRO A 85 -7.43 1.36 15.45
N ARG A 86 -7.87 0.32 14.75
CA ARG A 86 -8.90 -0.59 15.24
C ARG A 86 -8.43 -1.44 16.41
N THR A 87 -7.20 -1.94 16.34
CA THR A 87 -6.59 -2.74 17.41
C THR A 87 -6.44 -1.93 18.69
N PHE A 88 -6.08 -0.66 18.58
CA PHE A 88 -5.99 0.24 19.73
C PHE A 88 -7.35 0.46 20.40
N GLU A 89 -8.41 0.70 19.61
CA GLU A 89 -9.76 0.84 20.16
C GLU A 89 -10.19 -0.43 20.91
N ILE A 90 -9.93 -1.61 20.35
CA ILE A 90 -10.21 -2.90 21.03
C ILE A 90 -9.45 -3.02 22.36
N LEU A 91 -8.16 -2.62 22.38
CA LEU A 91 -7.35 -2.65 23.60
C LEU A 91 -7.84 -1.64 24.63
N ARG A 92 -8.34 -0.47 24.20
CA ARG A 92 -8.94 0.54 25.07
C ARG A 92 -10.23 0.00 25.70
N ASP A 93 -11.12 -0.56 24.90
CA ASP A 93 -12.38 -1.13 25.37
C ASP A 93 -12.10 -2.27 26.38
N LEU A 94 -11.11 -3.13 26.08
CA LEU A 94 -10.66 -4.18 27.01
C LEU A 94 -10.13 -3.61 28.33
N ALA A 95 -9.33 -2.54 28.28
CA ALA A 95 -8.78 -1.89 29.48
C ALA A 95 -9.87 -1.17 30.32
N ALA A 96 -10.99 -0.82 29.71
CA ALA A 96 -12.15 -0.21 30.34
C ALA A 96 -13.22 -1.22 30.81
N ASP A 97 -12.95 -2.54 30.70
CA ASP A 97 -13.92 -3.61 30.94
C ASP A 97 -15.21 -3.48 30.08
N GLU A 98 -15.10 -2.86 28.90
CA GLU A 98 -16.19 -2.70 27.94
C GLU A 98 -16.36 -3.95 27.05
N PRO A 99 -17.59 -4.27 26.63
CA PRO A 99 -17.84 -5.43 25.78
C PRO A 99 -17.22 -5.25 24.39
N LEU A 100 -16.37 -6.21 24.00
CA LEU A 100 -15.72 -6.21 22.69
C LEU A 100 -16.73 -6.46 21.55
N SER A 101 -16.69 -5.63 20.53
CA SER A 101 -17.51 -5.82 19.32
C SER A 101 -16.93 -6.96 18.45
N PRO A 102 -17.70 -8.03 18.18
CA PRO A 102 -17.24 -9.13 17.32
C PRO A 102 -16.87 -8.66 15.91
N THR A 103 -17.60 -7.66 15.39
CA THR A 103 -17.30 -7.06 14.09
C THR A 103 -15.97 -6.33 14.10
N GLN A 104 -15.71 -5.51 15.13
CA GLN A 104 -14.42 -4.81 15.26
C GLN A 104 -13.26 -5.80 15.34
N PHE A 105 -13.40 -6.84 16.15
CA PHE A 105 -12.40 -7.89 16.25
C PHE A 105 -12.18 -8.64 14.92
N SER A 106 -13.25 -8.99 14.21
CA SER A 106 -13.14 -9.67 12.90
C SER A 106 -12.43 -8.83 11.83
N LEU A 107 -12.47 -7.50 11.97
CA LEU A 107 -11.85 -6.56 11.04
C LEU A 107 -10.48 -6.07 11.50
N SER A 108 -9.97 -6.49 12.67
CA SER A 108 -8.66 -6.06 13.18
C SER A 108 -7.51 -6.93 12.68
N VAL A 109 -7.79 -8.03 12.00
CA VAL A 109 -6.77 -8.89 11.39
C VAL A 109 -6.16 -8.22 10.15
N HIS A 110 -4.86 -8.42 9.93
CA HIS A 110 -4.12 -7.77 8.84
C HIS A 110 -4.71 -8.03 7.45
N ASN A 111 -5.22 -9.23 7.23
CA ASN A 111 -5.82 -9.67 5.97
C ASN A 111 -7.30 -9.26 5.81
N ALA A 112 -7.88 -8.48 6.72
CA ALA A 112 -9.28 -8.07 6.62
C ALA A 112 -9.56 -7.31 5.30
N VAL A 113 -8.62 -6.47 4.86
CA VAL A 113 -8.74 -5.69 3.61
C VAL A 113 -8.88 -6.61 2.39
N ILE A 114 -8.00 -7.60 2.24
CA ILE A 114 -8.05 -8.55 1.11
C ILE A 114 -9.24 -9.51 1.22
N GLY A 115 -9.67 -9.86 2.43
CA GLY A 115 -10.89 -10.64 2.64
C GLY A 115 -12.14 -9.88 2.18
N LEU A 116 -12.25 -8.60 2.51
CA LEU A 116 -13.33 -7.73 2.02
C LEU A 116 -13.24 -7.56 0.50
N TRP A 117 -12.04 -7.40 -0.05
CA TRP A 117 -11.80 -7.31 -1.50
C TRP A 117 -12.32 -8.54 -2.23
N SER A 118 -11.92 -9.74 -1.81
CA SER A 118 -12.38 -11.01 -2.36
C SER A 118 -13.91 -11.11 -2.36
N ILE A 119 -14.55 -10.83 -1.22
CA ILE A 119 -16.01 -10.89 -1.08
C ILE A 119 -16.71 -9.88 -2.00
N MET A 120 -16.22 -8.64 -2.08
CA MET A 120 -16.89 -7.57 -2.82
C MET A 120 -16.68 -7.67 -4.34
N ARG A 121 -15.51 -8.12 -4.79
CA ARG A 121 -15.20 -8.34 -6.21
C ARG A 121 -15.70 -9.70 -6.71
N GLY A 122 -16.06 -10.62 -5.81
CA GLY A 122 -16.33 -12.02 -6.16
C GLY A 122 -15.06 -12.72 -6.67
N GLU A 123 -13.90 -12.28 -6.20
CA GLU A 123 -12.59 -12.70 -6.66
C GLU A 123 -12.06 -13.88 -5.84
N THR A 124 -11.60 -14.92 -6.52
CA THR A 124 -11.06 -16.15 -5.92
C THR A 124 -9.60 -16.39 -6.28
N SER A 125 -8.94 -15.43 -6.92
CA SER A 125 -7.50 -15.45 -7.17
C SER A 125 -6.71 -15.39 -5.87
N GLU A 126 -5.44 -15.79 -5.93
CA GLU A 126 -4.52 -15.75 -4.79
C GLU A 126 -4.41 -14.34 -4.20
N MET A 127 -4.46 -14.23 -2.87
CA MET A 127 -4.29 -12.96 -2.16
C MET A 127 -3.39 -13.13 -0.94
N THR A 128 -2.37 -12.29 -0.86
CA THR A 128 -1.39 -12.29 0.23
C THR A 128 -1.44 -10.94 0.96
N ALA A 129 -1.43 -10.97 2.29
CA ALA A 129 -1.30 -9.77 3.12
C ALA A 129 0.05 -9.78 3.84
N LEU A 130 0.90 -8.77 3.61
CA LEU A 130 2.26 -8.68 4.12
C LEU A 130 2.45 -7.48 5.05
N ALA A 131 3.28 -7.67 6.07
CA ALA A 131 3.85 -6.60 6.89
C ALA A 131 5.37 -6.80 6.94
N ALA A 132 6.13 -5.90 6.30
CA ALA A 132 7.58 -6.08 6.10
C ALA A 132 8.41 -4.91 6.63
N ALA A 133 7.99 -4.34 7.78
CA ALA A 133 8.61 -3.16 8.37
C ALA A 133 8.79 -2.04 7.33
N GLY A 134 10.01 -1.54 7.14
CA GLY A 134 10.27 -0.48 6.17
C GLY A 134 10.42 -0.93 4.72
N ASP A 135 10.49 -2.23 4.43
CA ASP A 135 10.69 -2.78 3.07
C ASP A 135 9.39 -3.27 2.41
N GLY A 136 8.25 -2.71 2.84
CA GLY A 136 6.92 -3.18 2.46
C GLY A 136 6.71 -3.25 0.95
N LEU A 137 7.01 -2.15 0.23
CA LEU A 137 6.83 -2.06 -1.20
C LEU A 137 7.67 -3.12 -1.94
N GLU A 138 8.90 -3.33 -1.51
CA GLU A 138 9.87 -4.21 -2.17
C GLU A 138 9.52 -5.68 -1.98
N TYR A 139 9.17 -6.08 -0.76
CA TYR A 139 8.69 -7.44 -0.52
C TYR A 139 7.33 -7.69 -1.17
N GLY A 140 6.47 -6.67 -1.25
CA GLY A 140 5.22 -6.75 -2.01
C GLY A 140 5.48 -6.97 -3.51
N ALA A 141 6.43 -6.25 -4.09
CA ALA A 141 6.84 -6.43 -5.49
C ALA A 141 7.50 -7.80 -5.71
N PHE A 142 8.26 -8.30 -4.72
CA PHE A 142 8.85 -9.64 -4.76
C PHE A 142 7.78 -10.75 -4.78
N GLU A 143 6.81 -10.68 -3.88
CA GLU A 143 5.67 -11.60 -3.85
C GLU A 143 4.86 -11.53 -5.15
N ALA A 144 4.61 -10.31 -5.66
CA ALA A 144 3.91 -10.14 -6.92
C ALA A 144 4.67 -10.74 -8.11
N ALA A 145 6.00 -10.58 -8.15
CA ALA A 145 6.83 -11.21 -9.18
C ALA A 145 6.84 -12.74 -9.08
N ALA A 146 6.73 -13.32 -7.88
CA ALA A 146 6.57 -14.76 -7.71
C ALA A 146 5.25 -15.24 -8.33
N LEU A 147 4.13 -14.55 -8.05
CA LEU A 147 2.82 -14.85 -8.64
C LEU A 147 2.83 -14.69 -10.18
N LEU A 148 3.54 -13.68 -10.72
CA LEU A 148 3.74 -13.54 -12.16
C LEU A 148 4.55 -14.73 -12.73
N ALA A 149 5.59 -15.18 -12.03
CA ALA A 149 6.40 -16.33 -12.45
C ALA A 149 5.62 -17.66 -12.40
N GLU A 150 4.59 -17.75 -11.57
CA GLU A 150 3.64 -18.87 -11.52
C GLU A 150 2.58 -18.83 -12.64
N GLY A 151 2.54 -17.76 -13.43
CA GLY A 151 1.72 -17.65 -14.64
C GLY A 151 0.56 -16.65 -14.55
N ALA A 152 0.51 -15.79 -13.52
CA ALA A 152 -0.46 -14.70 -13.50
C ALA A 152 -0.19 -13.69 -14.61
N GLU A 153 -1.22 -13.27 -15.35
CA GLU A 153 -1.10 -12.27 -16.43
C GLU A 153 -0.87 -10.85 -15.88
N ALA A 154 -1.41 -10.59 -14.69
CA ALA A 154 -1.19 -9.36 -13.93
C ALA A 154 -1.37 -9.62 -12.44
N VAL A 155 -0.72 -8.83 -11.60
CA VAL A 155 -0.86 -8.86 -10.14
C VAL A 155 -1.08 -7.44 -9.63
N LEU A 156 -2.09 -7.27 -8.78
CA LEU A 156 -2.33 -6.01 -8.08
C LEU A 156 -1.48 -5.98 -6.81
N LEU A 157 -0.61 -4.99 -6.69
CA LEU A 157 0.12 -4.67 -5.46
C LEU A 157 -0.48 -3.41 -4.86
N VAL A 158 -0.97 -3.48 -3.63
CA VAL A 158 -1.51 -2.31 -2.91
C VAL A 158 -0.72 -2.12 -1.62
N VAL A 159 -0.04 -0.99 -1.51
CA VAL A 159 0.61 -0.54 -0.27
C VAL A 159 -0.32 0.48 0.38
N THR A 160 -0.61 0.33 1.68
CA THR A 160 -1.47 1.28 2.40
C THR A 160 -0.97 1.48 3.83
N GLU A 161 -0.93 2.73 4.27
CA GLU A 161 -0.69 3.08 5.67
C GLU A 161 -1.75 4.06 6.15
N GLU A 162 -2.25 3.82 7.35
CA GLU A 162 -3.07 4.75 8.11
C GLU A 162 -2.22 5.38 9.21
N GLN A 163 -2.55 6.60 9.64
CA GLN A 163 -1.87 7.19 10.78
C GLN A 163 -2.15 6.36 12.05
N PRO A 164 -1.11 5.89 12.75
CA PRO A 164 -1.30 5.22 14.03
C PRO A 164 -1.96 6.18 15.05
N PRO A 165 -2.74 5.64 16.00
CA PRO A 165 -3.27 6.42 17.12
C PRO A 165 -2.22 7.26 17.82
N GLN A 166 -2.63 8.45 18.29
CA GLN A 166 -1.75 9.40 18.99
C GLN A 166 -0.98 8.79 20.17
N ALA A 167 -1.54 7.76 20.81
CA ALA A 167 -0.88 7.03 21.89
C ALA A 167 0.46 6.41 21.46
N TYR A 168 0.65 6.11 20.17
CA TYR A 168 1.87 5.54 19.62
C TYR A 168 2.86 6.56 19.04
N ALA A 169 2.53 7.86 19.05
CA ALA A 169 3.31 8.90 18.36
C ALA A 169 4.77 9.03 18.86
N GLN A 170 5.07 8.57 20.08
CA GLN A 170 6.45 8.57 20.61
C GLN A 170 7.33 7.43 20.07
N TRP A 171 6.74 6.41 19.45
CA TRP A 171 7.44 5.22 18.93
C TRP A 171 7.30 5.04 17.42
N ILE A 172 6.31 5.67 16.81
CA ILE A 172 6.03 5.53 15.38
C ILE A 172 6.07 6.92 14.73
N ASP A 173 7.05 7.11 13.85
CA ASP A 173 7.33 8.34 13.09
C ASP A 173 7.49 8.09 11.58
N ASP A 174 7.12 6.89 11.11
CA ASP A 174 7.39 6.42 9.75
C ASP A 174 6.18 6.48 8.80
N VAL A 175 5.03 6.97 9.28
CA VAL A 175 3.85 7.27 8.46
C VAL A 175 3.61 8.78 8.50
N PRO A 176 4.07 9.54 7.48
CA PRO A 176 3.96 11.01 7.50
C PRO A 176 2.51 11.48 7.41
N PHE A 177 1.68 10.77 6.67
CA PHE A 177 0.24 10.98 6.51
C PHE A 177 -0.39 9.67 6.00
N PRO A 178 -1.72 9.51 6.05
CA PRO A 178 -2.39 8.34 5.48
C PRO A 178 -2.22 8.30 3.97
N TYR A 179 -1.84 7.16 3.40
CA TYR A 179 -1.68 7.02 1.96
C TYR A 179 -1.98 5.61 1.49
N ALA A 180 -2.34 5.49 0.21
CA ALA A 180 -2.33 4.24 -0.52
C ALA A 180 -1.70 4.40 -1.90
N VAL A 181 -1.00 3.36 -2.33
CA VAL A 181 -0.40 3.23 -3.67
C VAL A 181 -0.79 1.88 -4.22
N GLY A 182 -1.52 1.87 -5.33
CA GLY A 182 -1.84 0.69 -6.12
C GLY A 182 -0.95 0.62 -7.36
N LEU A 183 -0.39 -0.55 -7.63
CA LEU A 183 0.40 -0.85 -8.81
C LEU A 183 -0.17 -2.10 -9.48
N LEU A 184 -0.42 -2.04 -10.79
CA LEU A 184 -0.71 -3.22 -11.59
C LEU A 184 0.57 -3.70 -12.25
N LEU A 185 1.10 -4.82 -11.77
CA LEU A 185 2.33 -5.41 -12.27
C LEU A 185 2.00 -6.46 -13.34
N THR A 186 2.79 -6.50 -14.41
CA THR A 186 2.65 -7.49 -15.50
C THR A 186 4.02 -8.09 -15.85
N PRO A 187 4.09 -9.26 -16.50
CA PRO A 187 5.36 -9.83 -16.93
C PRO A 187 6.10 -8.86 -17.86
N GLY A 188 7.40 -8.68 -17.62
CA GLY A 188 8.23 -7.81 -18.43
C GLY A 188 9.56 -7.47 -17.80
N ASN A 189 10.22 -6.46 -18.38
CA ASN A 189 11.57 -6.05 -18.02
C ASN A 189 11.76 -4.53 -18.00
N GLU A 190 10.68 -3.75 -17.97
CA GLU A 190 10.77 -2.29 -17.83
C GLU A 190 11.39 -1.89 -16.48
N TRP A 191 11.07 -2.62 -15.41
CA TRP A 191 11.62 -2.40 -14.08
C TRP A 191 12.42 -3.61 -13.63
N GLU A 192 13.54 -3.34 -12.98
CA GLU A 192 14.36 -4.30 -12.26
C GLU A 192 14.40 -3.90 -10.78
N LEU A 193 14.14 -4.88 -9.90
CA LEU A 193 14.31 -4.75 -8.46
C LEU A 193 15.44 -5.67 -7.98
N SER A 194 16.45 -5.08 -7.37
CA SER A 194 17.61 -5.77 -6.80
C SER A 194 17.81 -5.41 -5.33
N LEU A 195 18.34 -6.37 -4.56
CA LEU A 195 18.66 -6.21 -3.15
C LEU A 195 20.17 -6.37 -2.96
N HIS A 196 20.78 -5.38 -2.33
CA HIS A 196 22.19 -5.34 -1.98
C HIS A 196 22.37 -5.13 -0.48
N SER A 197 23.57 -5.41 0.02
CA SER A 197 23.97 -5.00 1.37
C SER A 197 24.39 -3.53 1.35
N ASP A 198 23.85 -2.72 2.25
CA ASP A 198 24.27 -1.33 2.40
C ASP A 198 25.61 -1.26 3.15
N THR A 199 26.70 -1.12 2.40
CA THR A 199 28.06 -1.03 2.94
C THR A 199 28.51 0.42 3.17
N GLN A 200 27.75 1.40 2.67
CA GLN A 200 28.12 2.81 2.68
C GLN A 200 27.32 3.64 3.70
N GLY A 201 26.32 3.04 4.36
CA GLY A 201 25.49 3.74 5.34
C GLY A 201 24.63 4.79 4.67
N THR A 202 23.97 4.41 3.58
CA THR A 202 23.13 5.29 2.77
C THR A 202 22.04 5.90 3.65
N ARG A 203 21.88 7.23 3.59
CA ARG A 203 20.93 7.93 4.44
C ARG A 203 19.49 7.51 4.11
N ARG A 204 18.68 7.27 5.15
CA ARG A 204 17.23 7.05 4.99
C ARG A 204 16.60 8.16 4.16
N THR A 205 15.69 7.77 3.28
CA THR A 205 14.89 8.69 2.50
C THR A 205 13.95 9.49 3.41
N GLN A 206 13.60 10.69 2.98
CA GLN A 206 12.67 11.55 3.73
C GLN A 206 11.26 10.96 3.76
N TRP A 207 10.83 10.35 2.65
CA TRP A 207 9.50 9.79 2.51
C TRP A 207 9.53 8.26 2.53
N PRO A 208 8.42 7.61 2.93
CA PRO A 208 8.21 6.18 2.68
C PRO A 208 8.45 5.83 1.22
N HIS A 209 9.01 4.64 0.97
CA HIS A 209 9.47 4.32 -0.37
C HIS A 209 8.33 4.21 -1.41
N ALA A 210 7.12 3.82 -1.00
CA ALA A 210 5.94 3.89 -1.86
C ALA A 210 5.69 5.30 -2.43
N LEU A 211 5.94 6.35 -1.64
CA LEU A 211 5.83 7.74 -2.10
C LEU A 211 7.04 8.20 -2.92
N ASN A 212 8.24 7.69 -2.64
CA ASN A 212 9.42 7.95 -3.49
C ASN A 212 9.27 7.31 -4.87
N LEU A 213 8.67 6.11 -4.96
CA LEU A 213 8.36 5.47 -6.23
C LEU A 213 7.38 6.33 -7.05
N LEU A 214 6.35 6.93 -6.43
CA LEU A 214 5.47 7.87 -7.12
C LEU A 214 6.24 9.07 -7.68
N GLN A 215 7.18 9.63 -6.90
CA GLN A 215 8.05 10.70 -7.40
C GLN A 215 8.85 10.25 -8.61
N ALA A 216 9.47 9.06 -8.57
CA ALA A 216 10.24 8.51 -9.67
C ALA A 216 9.38 8.27 -10.93
N LEU A 217 8.13 7.80 -10.75
CA LEU A 217 7.18 7.58 -11.84
C LEU A 217 6.77 8.89 -12.54
N HIS A 218 6.58 9.99 -11.80
CA HIS A 218 6.21 11.30 -12.37
C HIS A 218 7.39 12.10 -12.93
N THR A 219 8.56 11.97 -12.33
CA THR A 219 9.76 12.73 -12.74
C THR A 219 10.64 11.95 -13.73
N HIS A 220 10.18 10.77 -14.15
CA HIS A 220 10.89 9.87 -15.07
C HIS A 220 12.33 9.56 -14.62
N GLN A 221 12.55 9.44 -13.31
CA GLN A 221 13.83 8.99 -12.78
C GLN A 221 14.09 7.55 -13.19
N SER A 222 15.32 7.27 -13.63
CA SER A 222 15.73 5.92 -14.06
C SER A 222 16.10 5.00 -12.91
N ALA A 223 16.27 5.53 -11.69
CA ALA A 223 16.59 4.74 -10.51
C ALA A 223 16.00 5.34 -9.22
N CYS A 224 15.60 4.48 -8.29
CA CYS A 224 15.18 4.84 -6.94
C CYS A 224 15.81 3.87 -5.94
N LEU A 225 16.51 4.41 -4.94
CA LEU A 225 17.19 3.63 -3.90
C LEU A 225 16.39 3.68 -2.60
N HIS A 226 16.26 2.52 -1.97
CA HIS A 226 15.64 2.37 -0.65
C HIS A 226 16.59 1.70 0.35
N PRO A 227 17.30 2.49 1.16
CA PRO A 227 18.10 1.96 2.25
C PRO A 227 17.24 1.67 3.49
N TRP A 228 17.34 0.44 4.00
CA TRP A 228 16.71 0.03 5.25
C TRP A 228 17.60 -0.91 6.07
N ASN A 229 18.05 -0.45 7.24
CA ASN A 229 19.04 -1.14 8.07
C ASN A 229 20.33 -1.47 7.30
N ASN A 230 20.61 -2.75 7.04
CA ASN A 230 21.75 -3.22 6.25
C ASN A 230 21.37 -3.61 4.81
N ARG A 231 20.13 -3.34 4.41
CA ARG A 231 19.60 -3.64 3.07
C ARG A 231 19.55 -2.37 2.25
N LEU A 232 19.88 -2.49 0.97
CA LEU A 232 19.73 -1.44 -0.02
C LEU A 232 18.98 -2.05 -1.20
N TRP A 233 17.72 -1.66 -1.36
CA TRP A 233 16.97 -2.00 -2.56
C TRP A 233 17.22 -0.97 -3.65
N ASN A 234 17.34 -1.44 -4.88
CA ASN A 234 17.48 -0.61 -6.06
C ASN A 234 16.35 -0.94 -7.04
N TRP A 235 15.53 0.06 -7.31
CA TRP A 235 14.55 0.06 -8.38
C TRP A 235 15.19 0.74 -9.59
N GLN A 236 15.41 0.00 -10.66
CA GLN A 236 16.01 0.50 -11.89
C GLN A 236 14.98 0.40 -13.03
N ARG A 237 14.75 1.49 -13.74
CA ARG A 237 13.98 1.48 -14.99
C ARG A 237 14.93 1.20 -16.15
N ASN A 238 14.65 0.14 -16.89
CA ASN A 238 15.36 -0.23 -18.10
C ASN A 238 14.86 0.60 -19.29
N HIS A 239 15.78 0.89 -20.22
CA HIS A 239 15.51 1.63 -21.45
C HIS A 239 15.07 0.73 -22.59
#